data_AF-A0A2V6UB72-F1
#
_entry.id   AF-A0A2V6UB72-F1
#
_cell.length_a   1.000
_cell.length_b   1.000
_cell.length_c   1.000
_cell.angle_alpha   90.00
_cell.angle_beta   90.00
_cell.angle_gamma   90.00
#
_symmetry.space_group_name_H-M   'P 1'
#
loop_
_entity.id
_entity.type
_entity.pdbx_description
1 polymer ?
#
loop_
_entity_poly.entity_id
_entity_poly.type
_entity_poly.pdbx_seq_one_letter_code
_entity_poly.pdbx_strand_id
1 'polypeptide(L)'
;MRGQTLFIGVALLVLVLPVAAADPPEAERARAAAVQVLEQTKSVLQSALSGGQPAAALRVCASVAGDIARKHEQQGWRVRRVSDRVRNPADTPDAYEREVL
;
A
#
# COMPACT_ATOMS: atom_id res chain seq x y z
N MET A 1 -20.41 -12.41 -69.02
CA MET A 1 -20.45 -10.99 -68.58
C MET A 1 -20.80 -10.96 -67.11
N ARG A 2 -19.91 -10.36 -66.29
CA ARG A 2 -20.16 -9.67 -64.99
C ARG A 2 -20.66 -10.52 -63.80
N GLY A 3 -20.02 -10.56 -62.63
CA GLY A 3 -18.84 -9.85 -62.14
C GLY A 3 -18.51 -10.30 -60.70
N GLN A 4 -17.22 -10.53 -60.44
CA GLN A 4 -16.63 -10.61 -59.09
C GLN A 4 -16.74 -9.26 -58.37
N THR A 5 -17.12 -9.29 -57.10
CA THR A 5 -16.75 -8.31 -56.05
C THR A 5 -16.91 -9.05 -54.71
N LEU A 6 -15.93 -9.81 -54.21
CA LEU A 6 -14.77 -9.34 -53.43
C LEU A 6 -15.03 -8.01 -52.69
N PHE A 7 -15.73 -8.07 -51.55
CA PHE A 7 -15.62 -7.06 -50.50
C PHE A 7 -15.22 -7.74 -49.19
N ILE A 8 -13.92 -7.71 -48.97
CA ILE A 8 -13.23 -8.03 -47.72
C ILE A 8 -13.69 -6.99 -46.70
N GLY A 9 -14.68 -7.33 -45.88
CA GLY A 9 -15.05 -6.56 -44.70
C GLY A 9 -14.01 -6.82 -43.60
N VAL A 10 -13.00 -5.96 -43.53
CA VAL A 10 -11.95 -5.97 -42.51
C VAL A 10 -12.58 -5.96 -41.11
N ALA A 11 -12.50 -7.09 -40.41
CA ALA A 11 -12.77 -7.16 -38.98
C ALA A 11 -11.63 -6.42 -38.26
N LEU A 12 -11.87 -5.16 -37.89
CA LEU A 12 -10.97 -4.37 -37.05
C LEU A 12 -11.04 -4.93 -35.62
N LEU A 13 -10.26 -5.99 -35.35
CA LEU A 13 -10.02 -6.52 -34.02
C LEU A 13 -9.20 -5.47 -33.24
N VAL A 14 -9.89 -4.61 -32.48
CA VAL A 14 -9.25 -3.70 -31.54
C VAL A 14 -8.65 -4.54 -30.42
N LEU A 15 -7.34 -4.75 -30.50
CA LEU A 15 -6.55 -5.39 -29.46
C LEU A 15 -6.50 -4.44 -28.25
N VAL A 16 -7.39 -4.64 -27.28
CA VAL A 16 -7.32 -3.96 -25.99
C VAL A 16 -6.17 -4.58 -25.22
N LEU A 17 -4.97 -4.04 -25.42
CA LEU A 17 -3.82 -4.37 -24.59
C LEU A 17 -4.08 -3.81 -23.18
N PRO A 18 -4.01 -4.65 -22.13
CA PRO A 18 -4.03 -4.14 -20.77
C PRO A 18 -2.75 -3.31 -20.59
N VAL A 19 -2.91 -2.00 -20.46
CA VAL A 19 -1.84 -1.15 -19.94
C VAL A 19 -1.67 -1.54 -18.48
N ALA A 20 -0.59 -2.27 -18.19
CA ALA A 20 -0.09 -2.36 -16.83
C ALA A 20 0.39 -0.96 -16.46
N ALA A 21 -0.36 -0.26 -15.62
CA ALA A 21 0.06 1.03 -15.10
C ALA A 21 1.30 0.79 -14.21
N ALA A 22 2.44 1.35 -14.62
CA ALA A 22 3.61 1.40 -13.76
C ALA A 22 3.31 2.30 -12.56
N ASP A 23 3.87 1.95 -11.40
CA ASP A 23 3.77 2.81 -10.23
C ASP A 23 4.38 4.19 -10.50
N PRO A 24 3.82 5.27 -9.92
CA PRO A 24 4.43 6.57 -9.99
C PRO A 24 5.81 6.55 -9.28
N PRO A 25 6.78 7.38 -9.69
CA PRO A 25 8.11 7.41 -9.08
C PRO A 25 8.08 7.73 -7.58
N GLU A 26 7.01 8.36 -7.09
CA GLU A 26 6.73 8.63 -5.69
C GLU A 26 6.45 7.36 -4.87
N ALA A 27 5.91 6.30 -5.49
CA ALA A 27 5.53 5.07 -4.80
C ALA A 27 6.74 4.41 -4.14
N GLU A 28 7.90 4.43 -4.80
CA GLU A 28 9.13 3.84 -4.25
C GLU A 28 9.62 4.61 -3.01
N ARG A 29 9.49 5.94 -3.02
CA ARG A 29 9.82 6.78 -1.86
C ARG A 29 8.84 6.53 -0.71
N ALA A 30 7.55 6.38 -1.02
CA ALA A 30 6.52 6.05 -0.04
C ALA A 30 6.78 4.66 0.59
N ARG A 31 7.15 3.66 -0.21
CA ARG A 31 7.57 2.33 0.29
C ARG A 31 8.78 2.42 1.19
N ALA A 32 9.80 3.18 0.80
CA ALA A 32 10.99 3.37 1.62
C ALA A 32 10.66 4.00 2.99
N ALA A 33 9.78 5.01 3.02
CA ALA A 33 9.30 5.60 4.27
C ALA A 33 8.54 4.59 5.14
N ALA A 34 7.66 3.78 4.53
CA ALA A 34 6.94 2.72 5.24
C ALA A 34 7.90 1.67 5.85
N VAL A 35 8.92 1.26 5.10
CA VAL A 35 9.96 0.33 5.58
C VAL A 35 10.73 0.90 6.77
N GLN A 36 11.07 2.19 6.75
CA GLN A 36 11.76 2.83 7.89
C GLN A 36 10.91 2.83 9.17
N VAL A 37 9.61 3.11 9.05
CA VAL A 37 8.66 3.01 10.18
C VAL A 37 8.61 1.59 10.73
N LEU A 38 8.54 0.58 9.85
CA LEU A 38 8.48 -0.83 10.23
C LEU A 38 9.77 -1.29 10.91
N GLU A 39 10.94 -1.00 10.36
CA GLU A 39 12.22 -1.41 10.93
C GLU A 39 12.48 -0.74 12.29
N GLN A 40 12.16 0.54 12.43
CA GLN A 40 12.27 1.22 13.73
C GLN A 40 11.31 0.62 14.76
N THR A 41 10.07 0.33 14.37
CA THR A 41 9.08 -0.31 15.26
C THR A 41 9.54 -1.70 15.68
N LYS A 42 10.05 -2.50 14.74
CA LYS A 42 10.59 -3.84 14.97
C LYS A 42 11.76 -3.81 15.95
N SER A 43 12.70 -2.89 15.78
CA SER A 43 13.84 -2.73 16.69
C SER A 43 13.38 -2.49 18.13
N VAL A 44 12.46 -1.53 18.34
CA VAL A 44 11.93 -1.23 19.67
C VAL A 44 11.14 -2.41 20.25
N LEU A 45 10.36 -3.11 19.41
CA LEU A 45 9.60 -4.29 19.80
C LEU A 45 10.52 -5.42 20.26
N GLN A 46 11.60 -5.69 19.51
CA GLN A 46 12.58 -6.71 19.86
C GLN A 46 13.26 -6.39 21.20
N SER A 47 13.63 -5.13 21.45
CA SER A 47 14.17 -4.72 22.75
C SER A 47 13.15 -4.96 23.89
N ALA A 48 11.87 -4.65 23.67
CA ALA A 48 10.82 -4.87 24.67
C ALA A 48 10.57 -6.37 24.94
N LEU A 49 10.65 -7.21 23.91
CA LEU A 49 10.51 -8.66 24.02
C LEU A 49 11.70 -9.29 24.77
N SER A 50 12.92 -8.89 24.45
CA SER A 50 14.13 -9.35 25.15
C SER A 50 14.15 -8.97 26.63
N GLY A 51 13.48 -7.86 26.99
CA GLY A 51 13.27 -7.45 28.39
C GLY A 51 12.28 -8.32 29.17
N GLY A 52 11.67 -9.34 28.56
CA GLY A 52 10.87 -10.37 29.22
C GLY A 52 9.48 -9.93 29.71
N GLN A 53 9.02 -8.74 29.34
CA GLN A 53 7.73 -8.20 29.77
C GLN A 53 6.73 -8.13 28.60
N PRO A 54 5.80 -9.08 28.47
CA PRO A 54 4.78 -9.07 27.42
C PRO A 54 3.97 -7.77 27.37
N ALA A 55 3.68 -7.18 28.53
CA ALA A 55 3.00 -5.90 28.62
C ALA A 55 3.78 -4.75 27.95
N ALA A 56 5.12 -4.78 27.99
CA ALA A 56 5.94 -3.78 27.31
C ALA A 56 5.87 -3.92 25.79
N ALA A 57 5.95 -5.15 25.27
CA ALA A 57 5.79 -5.42 23.84
C ALA A 57 4.41 -4.98 23.32
N LEU A 58 3.34 -5.22 24.09
CA LEU A 58 2.00 -4.75 23.75
C LEU A 58 1.93 -3.22 23.67
N ARG A 59 2.57 -2.50 24.60
CA ARG A 59 2.65 -1.03 24.55
C ARG A 59 3.36 -0.52 23.29
N VAL A 60 4.38 -1.25 22.81
CA VAL A 60 5.06 -0.89 21.56
C VAL A 60 4.08 -0.90 20.40
N CYS A 61 3.32 -1.98 20.23
CA CYS A 61 2.35 -2.09 19.13
C CYS A 61 1.15 -1.15 19.30
N ALA A 62 0.70 -0.90 20.53
CA ALA A 62 -0.50 -0.10 20.79
C ALA A 62 -0.27 1.41 20.73
N SER A 63 0.93 1.89 21.09
CA SER A 63 1.23 3.33 21.19
C SER A 63 2.49 3.72 20.43
N VAL A 64 3.62 3.09 20.74
CA VAL A 64 4.94 3.55 20.25
C VAL A 64 5.05 3.47 18.73
N ALA A 65 4.46 2.44 18.10
CA ALA A 65 4.40 2.31 16.64
C ALA A 65 3.71 3.52 15.98
N GLY A 66 2.62 4.02 16.58
CA GLY A 66 1.93 5.21 16.11
C GLY A 66 2.78 6.48 16.28
N ASP A 67 3.54 6.58 17.38
CA ASP A 67 4.45 7.71 17.62
C ASP A 67 5.61 7.71 16.61
N ILE A 68 6.14 6.52 16.28
CA ILE A 68 7.15 6.34 15.24
C ILE A 68 6.59 6.80 13.90
N ALA A 69 5.40 6.31 13.51
CA ALA A 69 4.76 6.71 12.26
C ALA A 69 4.64 8.24 12.14
N ARG A 70 4.14 8.93 13.18
CA ARG A 70 4.00 10.40 13.20
C ARG A 70 5.32 11.16 13.06
N LYS A 71 6.44 10.60 13.55
CA LYS A 71 7.77 11.21 13.35
C LYS A 71 8.21 11.16 11.88
N HIS A 72 7.85 10.10 11.18
CA HIS A 72 8.16 9.94 9.75
C HIS A 72 7.25 10.76 8.83
N GLU A 73 6.10 11.24 9.31
CA GLU A 73 5.20 12.13 8.54
C GLU A 73 5.79 13.53 8.26
N GLN A 74 6.84 13.93 8.99
CA GLN A 74 7.45 15.26 8.87
C GLN A 74 8.12 15.54 7.51
N GLN A 75 8.20 14.54 6.63
CA GLN A 75 8.84 14.63 5.30
C GLN A 75 7.83 14.82 4.15
N GLY A 76 6.61 15.30 4.44
CA GLY A 76 5.56 15.54 3.44
C GLY A 76 4.73 14.30 3.09
N TRP A 77 4.92 13.20 3.83
CA TRP A 77 4.18 11.96 3.66
C TRP A 77 3.16 11.79 4.79
N ARG A 78 2.03 11.15 4.50
CA ARG A 78 1.10 10.66 5.52
C ARG A 78 1.36 9.18 5.74
N VAL A 79 1.45 8.75 6.99
CA VAL A 79 1.61 7.34 7.35
C VAL A 79 0.46 6.96 8.29
N ARG A 80 -0.43 6.10 7.81
CA ARG A 80 -1.59 5.64 8.58
C ARG A 80 -1.67 4.14 8.65
N ARG A 81 -2.34 3.65 9.69
CA ARG A 81 -2.78 2.27 9.77
C ARG A 81 -4.05 2.11 8.93
N VAL A 82 -4.16 0.99 8.22
CA VAL A 82 -5.35 0.65 7.45
C VAL A 82 -5.73 -0.78 7.79
N SER A 83 -7.03 -1.06 7.97
CA SER A 83 -7.52 -2.40 8.33
C SER A 83 -8.96 -2.59 7.90
N ASP A 84 -9.29 -3.77 7.41
CA ASP A 84 -10.66 -4.25 7.19
C ASP A 84 -11.50 -4.29 8.49
N ARG A 85 -10.87 -4.56 9.64
CA ARG A 85 -11.46 -4.52 10.99
C ARG A 85 -11.18 -3.19 11.67
N VAL A 86 -11.89 -2.17 11.21
CA VAL A 86 -11.77 -0.78 11.68
C VAL A 86 -12.13 -0.66 13.16
N ARG A 87 -11.15 -0.27 13.98
CA ARG A 87 -11.35 0.12 15.40
C ARG A 87 -11.27 1.64 15.60
N ASN A 88 -10.55 2.31 14.71
CA ASN A 88 -10.42 3.75 14.62
C ASN A 88 -10.98 4.18 13.26
N PRO A 89 -12.01 5.05 13.18
CA PRO A 89 -12.57 5.49 11.90
C PRO A 89 -11.54 6.07 10.92
N ALA A 90 -10.44 6.65 11.41
CA ALA A 90 -9.36 7.15 10.55
C ALA A 90 -8.56 6.04 9.83
N ASP A 91 -8.68 4.79 10.28
CA ASP A 91 -8.03 3.61 9.68
C ASP A 91 -8.90 2.96 8.58
N THR A 92 -10.04 3.58 8.25
CA THR A 92 -10.96 3.05 7.23
C THR A 92 -10.26 2.95 5.88
N PRO A 93 -10.27 1.77 5.23
CA PRO A 93 -9.70 1.61 3.91
C PRO A 93 -10.45 2.46 2.88
N ASP A 94 -9.72 3.11 1.98
CA ASP A 94 -10.29 3.74 0.80
C ASP A 94 -10.59 2.71 -0.32
N ALA A 95 -10.99 3.17 -1.51
CA ALA A 95 -11.33 2.27 -2.61
C ALA A 95 -10.13 1.42 -3.06
N TYR A 96 -8.95 2.02 -3.19
CA TYR A 96 -7.74 1.33 -3.59
C TYR A 96 -7.27 0.37 -2.50
N GLU A 97 -7.26 0.79 -1.24
CA GLU A 97 -6.80 -0.04 -0.13
C GLU A 97 -7.66 -1.28 0.07
N ARG A 98 -8.98 -1.19 -0.19
CA ARG A 98 -9.87 -2.36 -0.16
C ARG A 98 -9.52 -3.41 -1.21
N GLU A 99 -8.88 -3.01 -2.31
CA GLU A 99 -8.47 -3.94 -3.37
C GLU A 99 -7.15 -4.66 -3.04
N VAL A 100 -6.32 -4.11 -2.14
CA VAL A 100 -4.96 -4.60 -1.86
C VAL A 100 -4.73 -5.14 -0.43
N LEU A 101 -5.70 -4.99 0.49
CA LEU A 101 -5.65 -5.55 1.85
C LEU A 101 -6.07 -7.02 1.89
#